data_AF-A9EVG8-F1
#
_entry.id   AF-A9EVG8-F1
#
_cell.length_a   1.000
_cell.length_b   1.000
_cell.length_c   1.000
_cell.angle_alpha   90.00
_cell.angle_beta   90.00
_cell.angle_gamma   90.00
#
_symmetry.space_group_name_H-M   'P 1'
#
loop_
_entity.id
_entity.type
_entity.pdbx_description
1 polymer ?
#
loop_
_entity_poly.entity_id
_entity_poly.type
_entity_poly.pdbx_seq_one_letter_code
_entity_poly.pdbx_strand_id
1 'polypeptide(L)'
;MSLASLDWKLVRQHYDEREAAHRRLLALHKGGQKKQFFDLAVGISDKNGNYSAVEHSLGPKIIAHNTNPQQRVFELASNFLTVKSGLDVPSLIRAAALSYLQIGVGSELSCMMNPTVCWVANSRTIWAHLLIKHNDNYSKADEELKLYRDSDASSEMAYRIWVDIHKTLDTAMTRLATMGTQEAKAHGIKSGSFKYLWADAVANELYAEHFY
;
A
#
# COMPACT_ATOMS: atom_id res chain seq x y z
N MET A 1 8.93 -10.17 16.68
CA MET A 1 8.60 -10.49 15.29
C MET A 1 9.96 -10.82 14.75
N SER A 2 10.19 -12.10 14.45
CA SER A 2 11.48 -12.48 13.91
C SER A 2 11.48 -12.11 12.44
N LEU A 3 12.18 -11.04 12.08
CA LEU A 3 12.45 -10.74 10.67
C LEU A 3 13.66 -11.55 10.15
N ALA A 4 14.37 -12.24 11.04
CA ALA A 4 15.56 -13.00 10.71
C ALA A 4 15.27 -14.25 9.86
N SER A 5 14.03 -14.75 9.86
CA SER A 5 13.62 -15.91 9.06
C SER A 5 13.12 -15.56 7.65
N LEU A 6 12.87 -14.28 7.36
CA LEU A 6 12.36 -13.85 6.06
C LEU A 6 13.33 -14.23 4.93
N ASP A 7 12.79 -14.62 3.78
CA ASP A 7 13.59 -14.68 2.56
C ASP A 7 13.88 -13.24 2.06
N TRP A 8 15.01 -12.70 2.48
CA TRP A 8 15.45 -11.36 2.10
C TRP A 8 15.67 -11.17 0.59
N LYS A 9 15.83 -12.25 -0.19
CA LYS A 9 15.87 -12.14 -1.66
C LYS A 9 14.47 -11.89 -2.22
N LEU A 10 13.44 -12.53 -1.67
CA LEU A 10 12.04 -12.27 -2.05
C LEU A 10 11.61 -10.86 -1.64
N VAL A 11 11.97 -10.41 -0.42
CA VAL A 11 11.75 -9.01 0.01
C VAL A 11 12.39 -8.04 -0.99
N ARG A 12 13.65 -8.30 -1.37
CA ARG A 12 14.37 -7.45 -2.34
C ARG A 12 13.70 -7.45 -3.71
N GLN A 13 13.34 -8.63 -4.22
CA GLN A 13 12.66 -8.78 -5.50
C GLN A 13 11.34 -8.01 -5.51
N HIS A 14 10.51 -8.16 -4.47
CA HIS A 14 9.25 -7.44 -4.32
C HIS A 14 9.49 -5.92 -4.38
N TYR A 15 10.47 -5.42 -3.62
CA TYR A 15 10.82 -4.01 -3.63
C TYR A 15 11.27 -3.53 -5.02
N ASP A 16 12.09 -4.30 -5.73
CA ASP A 16 12.57 -3.95 -7.09
C ASP A 16 11.45 -3.87 -8.11
N GLU A 17 10.53 -4.83 -8.07
CA GLU A 17 9.34 -4.86 -8.92
C GLU A 17 8.45 -3.62 -8.67
N ARG A 18 8.26 -3.25 -7.40
CA ARG A 18 7.50 -2.07 -6.99
C ARG A 18 8.22 -0.77 -7.37
N GLU A 19 9.53 -0.70 -7.21
CA GLU A 19 10.32 0.46 -7.62
C GLU A 19 10.23 0.67 -9.14
N ALA A 20 10.28 -0.40 -9.94
CA ALA A 20 10.11 -0.32 -11.38
C ALA A 20 8.72 0.20 -11.77
N ALA A 21 7.66 -0.29 -11.12
CA ALA A 21 6.30 0.21 -11.33
C ALA A 21 6.14 1.68 -10.91
N HIS A 22 6.72 2.08 -9.78
CA HIS A 22 6.77 3.49 -9.32
C HIS A 22 7.40 4.40 -10.39
N ARG A 23 8.58 4.03 -10.90
CA ARG A 23 9.27 4.81 -11.95
C ARG A 23 8.44 4.91 -13.22
N ARG A 24 7.76 3.84 -13.63
CA ARG A 24 6.84 3.84 -14.78
C ARG A 24 5.63 4.75 -14.55
N LEU A 25 5.02 4.71 -13.37
CA LEU A 25 3.91 5.62 -13.01
C LEU A 25 4.34 7.08 -13.11
N LEU A 26 5.50 7.44 -12.55
CA LEU A 26 6.02 8.81 -12.65
C LEU A 26 6.27 9.24 -14.09
N ALA A 27 6.82 8.35 -14.93
CA ALA A 27 7.07 8.65 -16.34
C ALA A 27 5.76 8.86 -17.13
N LEU A 28 4.76 8.00 -16.91
CA LEU A 28 3.44 8.11 -17.53
C LEU A 28 2.70 9.37 -17.07
N HIS A 29 2.79 9.70 -15.78
CA HIS A 29 2.22 10.92 -15.21
C HIS A 29 2.85 12.17 -15.82
N LYS A 30 4.19 12.26 -15.82
CA LYS A 30 4.94 13.36 -16.44
C LYS A 30 4.63 13.51 -17.93
N GLY A 31 4.44 12.39 -18.64
CA GLY A 31 4.11 12.38 -20.06
C GLY A 31 2.63 12.62 -20.38
N GLY A 32 1.76 12.81 -19.39
CA GLY A 32 0.32 13.03 -19.61
C GLY A 32 -0.42 11.80 -20.17
N GLN A 33 0.15 10.60 -20.05
CA GLN A 33 -0.38 9.36 -20.63
C GLN A 33 -1.47 8.75 -19.75
N LYS A 34 -2.61 9.44 -19.64
CA LYS A 34 -3.68 9.17 -18.65
C LYS A 34 -4.21 7.74 -18.67
N LYS A 35 -4.40 7.14 -19.85
CA LYS A 35 -4.94 5.78 -19.96
C LYS A 35 -3.92 4.75 -19.43
N GLN A 36 -2.69 4.80 -19.94
CA GLN A 36 -1.61 3.90 -19.52
C GLN A 36 -1.29 4.10 -18.03
N PHE A 37 -1.30 5.35 -17.57
CA PHE A 37 -1.15 5.68 -16.16
C PHE A 37 -2.24 5.01 -15.32
N PHE A 38 -3.51 5.19 -15.70
CA PHE A 38 -4.63 4.55 -15.01
C PHE A 38 -4.49 3.03 -14.99
N ASP A 39 -4.24 2.41 -16.15
CA ASP A 39 -4.14 0.94 -16.27
C ASP A 39 -3.05 0.37 -15.34
N LEU A 40 -1.93 1.08 -15.19
CA LEU A 40 -0.88 0.70 -14.22
C LEU A 40 -1.29 1.01 -12.78
N ALA A 41 -1.83 2.21 -12.51
CA ALA A 41 -2.19 2.71 -11.18
C ALA A 41 -3.26 1.87 -10.47
N VAL A 42 -4.08 1.14 -11.22
CA VAL A 42 -5.10 0.22 -10.68
C VAL A 42 -4.82 -1.25 -11.03
N GLY A 43 -3.58 -1.57 -11.42
CA GLY A 43 -3.11 -2.95 -11.56
C GLY A 43 -3.63 -3.72 -12.77
N ILE A 44 -4.26 -3.07 -13.75
CA ILE A 44 -4.77 -3.71 -14.98
C ILE A 44 -3.61 -4.17 -15.87
N SER A 45 -2.61 -3.31 -16.10
CA SER A 45 -1.49 -3.64 -16.99
C SER A 45 -0.37 -4.41 -16.30
N ASP A 46 -0.23 -4.24 -14.98
CA ASP A 46 0.81 -4.85 -14.16
C ASP A 46 0.39 -4.82 -12.69
N LYS A 47 0.35 -5.98 -12.03
CA LYS A 47 -0.08 -6.09 -10.62
C LYS A 47 0.77 -5.28 -9.66
N ASN A 48 2.05 -5.07 -10.00
CA ASN A 48 3.00 -4.35 -9.16
C ASN A 48 2.67 -2.85 -9.09
N GLY A 49 1.76 -2.34 -9.93
CA GLY A 49 1.21 -1.00 -9.79
C GLY A 49 0.23 -0.86 -8.61
N ASN A 50 -0.59 -1.88 -8.31
CA ASN A 50 -1.58 -1.85 -7.23
C ASN A 50 -2.10 -3.26 -6.88
N TYR A 51 -1.58 -3.85 -5.81
CA TYR A 51 -1.98 -5.20 -5.41
C TYR A 51 -3.41 -5.24 -4.89
N SER A 52 -3.81 -4.25 -4.07
CA SER A 52 -5.18 -4.14 -3.54
C SER A 52 -6.24 -4.12 -4.64
N ALA A 53 -5.97 -3.42 -5.75
CA ALA A 53 -6.90 -3.39 -6.88
C ALA A 53 -6.98 -4.74 -7.61
N VAL A 54 -5.86 -5.44 -7.76
CA VAL A 54 -5.82 -6.76 -8.42
C VAL A 54 -6.52 -7.82 -7.58
N GLU A 55 -6.24 -7.87 -6.28
CA GLU A 55 -6.79 -8.86 -5.34
C GLU A 55 -8.33 -8.91 -5.36
N HIS A 56 -8.98 -7.76 -5.62
CA HIS A 56 -10.43 -7.64 -5.64
C HIS A 56 -11.01 -7.28 -7.02
N SER A 57 -10.18 -7.34 -8.08
CA SER A 57 -10.57 -6.99 -9.46
C SER A 57 -11.25 -5.60 -9.57
N LEU A 58 -10.69 -4.60 -8.89
CA LEU A 58 -11.30 -3.28 -8.74
C LEU A 58 -11.04 -2.35 -9.93
N GLY A 59 -9.95 -2.52 -10.67
CA GLY A 59 -9.62 -1.67 -11.83
C GLY A 59 -10.79 -1.54 -12.82
N PRO A 60 -11.35 -2.65 -13.35
CA PRO A 60 -12.53 -2.60 -14.21
C PRO A 60 -13.77 -2.01 -13.54
N LYS A 61 -13.96 -2.22 -12.23
CA LYS A 61 -15.09 -1.65 -11.48
C LYS A 61 -14.96 -0.14 -11.33
N ILE A 62 -13.75 0.38 -11.12
CA ILE A 62 -13.46 1.82 -11.09
C ILE A 62 -13.78 2.44 -12.45
N ILE A 63 -13.46 1.76 -13.57
CA ILE A 63 -13.84 2.23 -14.91
C ILE A 63 -15.37 2.30 -15.05
N ALA A 64 -16.07 1.22 -14.70
CA ALA A 64 -17.49 1.07 -14.98
C ALA A 64 -18.41 1.97 -14.15
N HIS A 65 -17.99 2.38 -12.94
CA HIS A 65 -18.86 3.06 -11.97
C HIS A 65 -18.48 4.51 -11.69
N ASN A 66 -17.64 5.11 -12.53
CA ASN A 66 -17.21 6.49 -12.36
C ASN A 66 -17.19 7.21 -13.71
N THR A 67 -17.55 8.49 -13.70
CA THR A 67 -17.33 9.38 -14.85
C THR A 67 -15.87 9.82 -14.90
N ASN A 68 -15.27 9.76 -16.09
CA ASN A 68 -13.87 10.15 -16.36
C ASN A 68 -12.83 9.59 -15.36
N PRO A 69 -12.84 8.28 -15.06
CA PRO A 69 -12.01 7.71 -14.01
C PRO A 69 -10.51 7.88 -14.30
N GLN A 70 -10.08 7.76 -15.56
CA GLN A 70 -8.66 7.94 -15.91
C GLN A 70 -8.17 9.35 -15.59
N GLN A 71 -8.98 10.38 -15.89
CA GLN A 71 -8.64 11.77 -15.59
C GLN A 71 -8.59 12.02 -14.08
N ARG A 72 -9.61 11.57 -13.35
CA ARG A 72 -9.74 11.82 -11.91
C ARG A 72 -8.67 11.10 -11.10
N VAL A 73 -8.31 9.87 -11.48
CA VAL A 73 -7.18 9.15 -10.87
C VAL A 73 -5.84 9.85 -11.17
N PHE A 74 -5.67 10.37 -12.39
CA PHE A 74 -4.48 11.14 -12.76
C PHE A 74 -4.36 12.45 -11.95
N GLU A 75 -5.47 13.15 -11.74
CA GLU A 75 -5.53 14.36 -10.88
C GLU A 75 -5.27 14.04 -9.41
N LEU A 76 -5.87 12.98 -8.88
CA LEU A 76 -5.61 12.51 -7.53
C LEU A 76 -4.13 12.16 -7.33
N ALA A 77 -3.49 11.52 -8.31
CA ALA A 77 -2.07 11.22 -8.29
C ALA A 77 -1.20 12.49 -8.24
N SER A 78 -1.60 13.58 -8.91
CA SER A 78 -0.93 14.88 -8.79
C SER A 78 -0.98 15.41 -7.36
N ASN A 79 -2.10 15.24 -6.66
CA ASN A 79 -2.21 15.65 -5.25
C ASN A 79 -1.25 14.84 -4.37
N PHE A 80 -1.16 13.52 -4.57
CA PHE A 80 -0.23 12.66 -3.83
C PHE A 80 1.25 13.02 -4.02
N LEU A 81 1.65 13.48 -5.22
CA LEU A 81 3.02 13.95 -5.47
C LEU A 81 3.40 15.16 -4.60
N THR A 82 2.42 15.97 -4.19
CA THR A 82 2.67 17.23 -3.47
C THR A 82 2.43 17.13 -1.96
N VAL A 83 1.77 16.06 -1.52
CA VAL A 83 1.42 15.85 -0.11
C VAL A 83 2.65 15.83 0.78
N LYS A 84 2.55 16.45 1.96
CA LYS A 84 3.65 16.53 2.94
C LYS A 84 3.50 15.55 4.09
N SER A 85 2.30 15.01 4.28
CA SER A 85 1.99 14.03 5.30
C SER A 85 1.15 12.90 4.71
N GLY A 86 1.54 11.65 4.94
CA GLY A 86 0.70 10.50 4.59
C GLY A 86 -0.66 10.52 5.32
N LEU A 87 -0.78 11.24 6.43
CA LEU A 87 -2.04 11.39 7.17
C LEU A 87 -3.14 12.09 6.36
N ASP A 88 -2.77 12.87 5.33
CA ASP A 88 -3.73 13.57 4.48
C ASP A 88 -4.33 12.66 3.39
N VAL A 89 -3.70 11.51 3.12
CA VAL A 89 -4.08 10.57 2.03
C VAL A 89 -5.55 10.15 2.10
N PRO A 90 -6.10 9.72 3.25
CA PRO A 90 -7.51 9.32 3.29
C PRO A 90 -8.46 10.46 2.91
N SER A 91 -8.18 11.70 3.34
CA SER A 91 -9.01 12.84 2.99
C SER A 91 -9.02 13.11 1.47
N LEU A 92 -7.86 12.98 0.81
CA LEU A 92 -7.73 13.12 -0.64
C LEU A 92 -8.48 12.02 -1.40
N ILE A 93 -8.40 10.76 -0.92
CA ILE A 93 -9.14 9.63 -1.48
C ILE A 93 -10.64 9.87 -1.38
N ARG A 94 -11.12 10.30 -0.20
CA ARG A 94 -12.54 10.61 0.02
C ARG A 94 -13.02 11.75 -0.88
N ALA A 95 -12.26 12.83 -0.96
CA ALA A 95 -12.59 13.99 -1.79
C ALA A 95 -12.61 13.64 -3.29
N ALA A 96 -11.77 12.69 -3.72
CA ALA A 96 -11.80 12.22 -5.09
C ALA A 96 -13.11 11.52 -5.45
N ALA A 97 -13.88 10.99 -4.48
CA ALA A 97 -15.20 10.39 -4.65
C ALA A 97 -15.26 9.37 -5.81
N LEU A 98 -14.25 8.50 -5.89
CA LEU A 98 -14.14 7.45 -6.89
C LEU A 98 -14.63 6.12 -6.32
N SER A 99 -15.77 5.64 -6.80
CA SER A 99 -16.32 4.32 -6.44
C SER A 99 -15.25 3.25 -6.63
N TYR A 100 -15.12 2.34 -5.65
CA TYR A 100 -14.13 1.26 -5.59
C TYR A 100 -12.65 1.67 -5.42
N LEU A 101 -12.32 2.97 -5.44
CA LEU A 101 -11.01 3.48 -5.07
C LEU A 101 -11.04 3.90 -3.58
N GLN A 102 -11.10 2.89 -2.71
CA GLN A 102 -11.09 3.08 -1.26
C GLN A 102 -9.66 3.18 -0.71
N ILE A 103 -9.51 3.21 0.62
CA ILE A 103 -8.21 3.38 1.29
C ILE A 103 -7.18 2.33 0.85
N GLY A 104 -7.56 1.06 0.68
CA GLY A 104 -6.64 0.02 0.17
C GLY A 104 -6.00 0.38 -1.17
N VAL A 105 -6.82 0.66 -2.19
CA VAL A 105 -6.35 1.03 -3.53
C VAL A 105 -5.65 2.40 -3.53
N GLY A 106 -6.23 3.39 -2.84
CA GLY A 106 -5.75 4.76 -2.87
C GLY A 106 -4.47 4.99 -2.09
N SER A 107 -4.25 4.28 -0.98
CA SER A 107 -2.99 4.35 -0.21
C SER A 107 -1.84 3.65 -0.95
N GLU A 108 -2.11 2.58 -1.69
CA GLU A 108 -1.12 2.02 -2.60
C GLU A 108 -0.77 3.00 -3.71
N LEU A 109 -1.76 3.63 -4.35
CA LEU A 109 -1.48 4.65 -5.36
C LEU A 109 -0.68 5.83 -4.77
N SER A 110 -1.02 6.31 -3.57
CA SER A 110 -0.30 7.42 -2.95
C SER A 110 1.14 7.06 -2.60
N CYS A 111 1.38 5.85 -2.06
CA CYS A 111 2.73 5.33 -1.83
C CYS A 111 3.49 5.22 -3.15
N MET A 112 2.89 4.67 -4.20
CA MET A 112 3.49 4.54 -5.52
C MET A 112 3.76 5.88 -6.22
N MET A 113 3.12 6.98 -5.80
CA MET A 113 3.44 8.32 -6.30
C MET A 113 4.46 9.05 -5.42
N ASN A 114 4.45 8.82 -4.11
CA ASN A 114 5.30 9.52 -3.15
C ASN A 114 5.76 8.59 -2.00
N PRO A 115 6.66 7.63 -2.28
CA PRO A 115 6.97 6.53 -1.37
C PRO A 115 7.88 6.93 -0.19
N THR A 116 8.32 8.19 -0.15
CA THR A 116 9.05 8.78 0.97
C THR A 116 8.11 9.33 2.05
N VAL A 117 6.87 9.67 1.69
CA VAL A 117 5.88 10.32 2.57
C VAL A 117 4.66 9.44 2.82
N CYS A 118 4.19 8.75 1.78
CA CYS A 118 2.96 7.96 1.82
C CYS A 118 3.28 6.48 2.04
N TRP A 119 2.43 5.79 2.79
CA TRP A 119 2.52 4.35 3.06
C TRP A 119 1.28 3.61 2.56
N VAL A 120 1.46 2.31 2.39
CA VAL A 120 0.39 1.39 2.00
C VAL A 120 -0.46 1.01 3.20
N ALA A 121 -1.78 1.02 3.06
CA ALA A 121 -2.75 0.54 4.04
C ALA A 121 -3.61 -0.57 3.43
N ASN A 122 -3.08 -1.79 3.43
CA ASN A 122 -3.76 -3.00 2.98
C ASN A 122 -3.68 -4.09 4.07
N SER A 123 -4.26 -5.26 3.81
CA SER A 123 -4.24 -6.38 4.77
C SER A 123 -2.85 -6.72 5.31
N ARG A 124 -1.81 -6.63 4.48
CA ARG A 124 -0.44 -7.04 4.80
C ARG A 124 0.22 -6.03 5.74
N THR A 125 0.13 -4.74 5.41
CA THR A 125 0.70 -3.67 6.26
C THR A 125 -0.08 -3.49 7.55
N ILE A 126 -1.41 -3.67 7.53
CA ILE A 126 -2.24 -3.66 8.73
C ILE A 126 -1.88 -4.82 9.65
N TRP A 127 -1.75 -6.03 9.12
CA TRP A 127 -1.39 -7.17 9.94
C TRP A 127 0.02 -7.03 10.54
N ALA A 128 1.00 -6.54 9.77
CA ALA A 128 2.34 -6.24 10.30
C ALA A 128 2.29 -5.18 11.42
N HIS A 129 1.42 -4.16 11.29
CA HIS A 129 1.15 -3.22 12.38
C HIS A 129 0.53 -3.89 13.61
N LEU A 130 -0.42 -4.80 13.43
CA LEU A 130 -1.07 -5.53 14.51
C LEU A 130 -0.10 -6.45 15.25
N LEU A 131 0.82 -7.11 14.55
CA LEU A 131 1.91 -7.85 15.17
C LEU A 131 2.75 -6.93 16.07
N ILE A 132 3.16 -5.76 15.57
CA ILE A 132 3.92 -4.78 16.35
C ILE A 132 3.11 -4.31 17.58
N LYS A 133 1.83 -4.01 17.39
CA LYS A 133 0.90 -3.55 18.44
C LYS A 133 0.76 -4.59 19.56
N HIS A 134 0.71 -5.87 19.21
CA HIS A 134 0.48 -6.97 20.15
C HIS A 134 1.76 -7.63 20.65
N ASN A 135 2.91 -6.94 20.55
CA ASN A 135 4.22 -7.48 20.95
C ASN A 135 4.48 -8.86 20.34
N ASP A 136 4.24 -8.96 19.03
CA ASP A 136 4.53 -10.15 18.21
C ASP A 136 3.63 -11.36 18.52
N ASN A 137 2.48 -11.12 19.14
CA ASN A 137 1.48 -12.14 19.35
C ASN A 137 0.64 -12.35 18.07
N TYR A 138 0.98 -13.37 17.31
CA TYR A 138 0.33 -13.74 16.04
C TYR A 138 -1.17 -14.01 16.22
N SER A 139 -1.57 -14.77 17.25
CA SER A 139 -2.99 -15.07 17.50
C SER A 139 -3.82 -13.79 17.67
N LYS A 140 -3.32 -12.84 18.47
CA LYS A 140 -4.00 -11.55 18.68
C LYS A 140 -4.05 -10.70 17.43
N ALA A 141 -2.97 -10.69 16.64
CA ALA A 141 -2.94 -9.97 15.37
C ALA A 141 -3.94 -10.55 14.36
N ASP A 142 -4.06 -11.88 14.30
CA ASP A 142 -5.00 -12.58 13.42
C ASP A 142 -6.45 -12.38 13.84
N GLU A 143 -6.73 -12.47 15.15
CA GLU A 143 -8.05 -12.19 15.72
C GLU A 143 -8.49 -10.76 15.43
N GLU A 144 -7.62 -9.77 15.67
CA GLU A 144 -7.96 -8.37 15.40
C GLU A 144 -8.11 -8.09 13.90
N LEU A 145 -7.28 -8.69 13.04
CA LEU A 145 -7.43 -8.56 11.58
C LEU A 145 -8.78 -9.11 11.09
N LYS A 146 -9.24 -10.25 11.65
CA LYS A 146 -10.56 -10.81 11.32
C LYS A 146 -11.69 -9.84 11.66
N LEU A 147 -11.63 -9.19 12.83
CA LEU A 147 -12.62 -8.18 13.22
C LEU A 147 -12.72 -7.03 12.22
N TYR A 148 -11.59 -6.62 11.61
CA TYR A 148 -11.61 -5.60 10.55
C TYR A 148 -12.20 -6.10 9.23
N ARG A 149 -12.01 -7.38 8.89
CA ARG A 149 -12.60 -8.00 7.69
C ARG A 149 -14.11 -8.24 7.83
N ASP A 150 -14.56 -8.58 9.04
CA ASP A 150 -15.95 -8.90 9.32
C ASP A 150 -16.82 -7.65 9.54
N SER A 151 -16.20 -6.48 9.75
CA SER A 151 -16.91 -5.21 9.78
C SER A 151 -17.43 -4.82 8.39
N ASP A 152 -18.75 -4.69 8.26
CA ASP A 152 -19.49 -4.54 7.00
C ASP A 152 -18.91 -3.46 6.06
N ALA A 153 -18.23 -3.93 5.01
CA ALA A 153 -17.26 -3.18 4.19
C ALA A 153 -17.85 -2.08 3.30
N SER A 154 -19.18 -1.90 3.30
CA SER A 154 -19.89 -0.93 2.45
C SER A 154 -20.28 0.36 3.19
N SER A 155 -20.08 0.44 4.50
CA SER A 155 -20.56 1.54 5.34
C SER A 155 -19.55 2.68 5.50
N GLU A 156 -20.04 3.91 5.72
CA GLU A 156 -19.22 5.06 6.15
C GLU A 156 -18.44 4.74 7.45
N MET A 157 -18.98 3.86 8.28
CA MET A 157 -18.34 3.39 9.51
C MET A 157 -17.07 2.57 9.21
N ALA A 158 -17.14 1.66 8.23
CA ALA A 158 -15.97 0.93 7.77
C ALA A 158 -14.89 1.90 7.27
N TYR A 159 -15.27 2.90 6.46
CA TYR A 159 -14.30 3.90 6.00
C TYR A 159 -13.58 4.62 7.16
N ARG A 160 -14.31 5.04 8.20
CA ARG A 160 -13.71 5.69 9.38
C ARG A 160 -12.73 4.79 10.13
N ILE A 161 -13.07 3.51 10.30
CA ILE A 161 -12.16 2.52 10.90
C ILE A 161 -10.86 2.43 10.09
N TRP A 162 -10.97 2.33 8.76
CA TRP A 162 -9.80 2.30 7.88
C TRP A 162 -8.99 3.60 7.91
N VAL A 163 -9.63 4.77 8.05
CA VAL A 163 -8.93 6.06 8.26
C VAL A 163 -8.12 6.04 9.54
N ASP A 164 -8.72 5.57 10.64
CA ASP A 164 -8.05 5.59 11.94
C ASP A 164 -6.90 4.58 12.00
N ILE A 165 -7.07 3.39 11.40
CA ILE A 165 -5.97 2.44 11.20
C ILE A 165 -4.88 3.07 10.33
N HIS A 166 -5.23 3.71 9.22
CA HIS A 166 -4.24 4.35 8.34
C HIS A 166 -3.35 5.35 9.11
N LYS A 167 -3.92 6.11 10.05
CA LYS A 167 -3.15 7.06 10.87
C LYS A 167 -2.16 6.37 11.81
N THR A 168 -2.48 5.19 12.33
CA THR A 168 -1.58 4.45 13.24
C THR A 168 -0.46 3.70 12.51
N LEU A 169 -0.58 3.52 11.20
CA LEU A 169 0.41 2.80 10.39
C LEU A 169 1.75 3.51 10.26
N ASP A 170 1.84 4.84 10.31
CA ASP A 170 3.12 5.56 10.09
C ASP A 170 4.24 5.05 11.01
N THR A 171 3.97 5.02 12.32
CA THR A 171 4.92 4.55 13.34
C THR A 171 5.33 3.10 13.08
N ALA A 172 4.37 2.23 12.74
CA ALA A 172 4.64 0.82 12.49
C ALA A 172 5.44 0.61 11.20
N MET A 173 5.10 1.31 10.12
CA MET A 173 5.78 1.17 8.83
C MET A 173 7.19 1.78 8.88
N THR A 174 7.37 2.90 9.58
CA THR A 174 8.71 3.47 9.82
C THR A 174 9.58 2.52 10.67
N ARG A 175 9.00 1.90 11.71
CA ARG A 175 9.68 0.86 12.50
C ARG A 175 10.04 -0.35 11.64
N LEU A 176 9.10 -0.83 10.82
CA LEU A 176 9.31 -2.00 9.95
C LEU A 176 10.40 -1.74 8.91
N ALA A 177 10.41 -0.57 8.28
CA ALA A 177 11.50 -0.18 7.36
C ALA A 177 12.86 -0.14 8.05
N THR A 178 12.92 0.37 9.28
CA THR A 178 14.16 0.46 10.06
C THR A 178 14.68 -0.93 10.42
N MET A 179 13.82 -1.76 11.02
CA MET A 179 14.16 -3.14 11.39
C MET A 179 14.54 -3.95 10.14
N GLY A 180 13.76 -3.86 9.07
CA GLY A 180 14.05 -4.59 7.83
C GLY A 180 15.33 -4.13 7.14
N THR A 181 15.71 -2.86 7.28
CA THR A 181 17.03 -2.39 6.80
C THR A 181 18.18 -3.01 7.59
N GLN A 182 18.04 -3.11 8.91
CA GLN A 182 19.07 -3.74 9.77
C GLN A 182 19.22 -5.22 9.44
N GLU A 183 18.10 -5.93 9.28
CA GLU A 183 18.08 -7.37 9.03
C GLU A 183 18.53 -7.74 7.61
N ALA A 184 18.11 -6.98 6.59
CA ALA A 184 18.63 -7.16 5.23
C ALA A 184 20.15 -7.01 5.19
N LYS A 185 20.70 -6.03 5.92
CA LYS A 185 22.15 -5.84 6.02
C LYS A 185 22.83 -7.03 6.68
N ALA A 186 22.24 -7.61 7.73
CA ALA A 186 22.77 -8.81 8.38
C ALA A 186 22.83 -10.01 7.42
N HIS A 187 21.94 -10.05 6.44
CA HIS A 187 21.88 -11.08 5.38
C HIS A 187 22.64 -10.70 4.10
N GLY A 188 23.43 -9.62 4.11
CA GLY A 188 24.19 -9.17 2.95
C GLY A 188 23.33 -8.62 1.79
N ILE A 189 22.07 -8.29 2.06
CA ILE A 189 21.13 -7.73 1.08
C ILE A 189 21.05 -6.21 1.24
N LYS A 190 21.08 -5.50 0.12
CA LYS A 190 20.91 -4.04 0.09
C LYS A 190 19.44 -3.70 0.29
N SER A 191 19.13 -2.87 1.28
CA SER A 191 17.77 -2.37 1.51
C SER A 191 17.26 -1.46 0.38
N GLY A 192 15.94 -1.28 0.35
CA GLY A 192 15.27 -0.35 -0.54
C GLY A 192 15.58 1.11 -0.22
N SER A 193 15.65 1.95 -1.25
CA SER A 193 15.92 3.39 -1.10
C SER A 193 14.68 4.18 -0.69
N PHE A 194 13.49 3.70 -1.05
CA PHE A 194 12.22 4.31 -0.69
C PHE A 194 11.64 3.68 0.57
N LYS A 195 11.61 4.45 1.66
CA LYS A 195 11.24 3.99 3.01
C LYS A 195 9.95 3.17 3.04
N TYR A 196 8.85 3.68 2.48
CA TYR A 196 7.55 3.01 2.61
C TYR A 196 7.29 1.92 1.58
N LEU A 197 7.97 1.93 0.41
CA LEU A 197 7.99 0.75 -0.47
C LEU A 197 8.83 -0.39 0.13
N TRP A 198 9.91 -0.05 0.84
CA TRP A 198 10.69 -1.03 1.57
C TRP A 198 9.88 -1.65 2.72
N ALA A 199 9.16 -0.83 3.49
CA ALA A 199 8.24 -1.33 4.51
C ALA A 199 7.14 -2.24 3.92
N ASP A 200 6.53 -1.85 2.79
CA ASP A 200 5.52 -2.66 2.09
C ASP A 200 6.07 -4.03 1.69
N ALA A 201 7.28 -4.08 1.11
CA ALA A 201 7.93 -5.33 0.72
C ALA A 201 8.20 -6.26 1.92
N VAL A 202 8.69 -5.71 3.04
CA VAL A 202 8.92 -6.48 4.27
C VAL A 202 7.59 -6.99 4.85
N ALA A 203 6.55 -6.14 4.88
CA ALA A 203 5.22 -6.54 5.36
C ALA A 203 4.62 -7.64 4.48
N ASN A 204 4.86 -7.59 3.17
CA ASN A 204 4.38 -8.58 2.23
C ASN A 204 4.98 -9.95 2.51
N GLU A 205 6.30 -10.04 2.63
CA GLU A 205 6.99 -11.30 2.90
C GLU A 205 6.63 -11.85 4.29
N LEU A 206 6.57 -10.99 5.31
CA LEU A 206 6.18 -11.40 6.65
C LEU A 206 4.75 -11.97 6.67
N TYR A 207 3.83 -11.35 5.92
CA TYR A 207 2.47 -11.87 5.76
C TYR A 207 2.46 -13.19 5.00
N ALA A 208 3.29 -13.32 3.96
CA ALA A 208 3.39 -14.53 3.18
C ALA A 208 3.89 -15.71 4.00
N GLU A 209 4.98 -15.56 4.77
CA GLU A 209 5.53 -16.64 5.63
C GLU A 209 4.54 -17.16 6.68
N HIS A 210 3.61 -16.32 7.15
CA HIS A 210 2.62 -16.73 8.15
C HIS A 210 1.36 -17.38 7.53
N PHE A 211 0.93 -16.91 6.37
CA PHE A 211 -0.35 -17.32 5.77
C PHE A 211 -0.20 -18.30 4.59
N TYR A 212 1.00 -18.53 4.06
CA TYR A 212 1.28 -19.39 2.91
C TYR A 212 2.46 -20.34 3.17
#